data_AF-A0A2H3D482-F1
#
_entry.id   AF-A0A2H3D482-F1
#
_cell.length_a   1.000
_cell.length_b   1.000
_cell.length_c   1.000
_cell.angle_alpha   90.00
_cell.angle_beta   90.00
_cell.angle_gamma   90.00
#
_symmetry.space_group_name_H-M   'P 1'
#
loop_
_entity.id
_entity.type
_entity.pdbx_description
1 polymer ?
#
loop_
_entity_poly.entity_id
_entity_poly.type
_entity_poly.pdbx_seq_one_letter_code
_entity_poly.pdbx_strand_id
1 'polypeptide(L)'
;MADSLSPECTPLKHKYDSCFNEWFEGYLEPAIAASATQPEREAYSRQQAAEFEAKCGKIWVEYKTCVQNSLKEKGLDHLIQQAREENPLKEPPPGQSTPSDRV
;
A
#
# COMPACT_ATOMS: atom_id res chain seq x y z
N MET A 1 0.41 12.28 -13.26
CA MET A 1 -0.16 11.38 -12.23
C MET A 1 -1.23 10.53 -12.89
N ALA A 2 -1.55 9.37 -12.32
CA ALA A 2 -2.58 8.49 -12.89
C ALA A 2 -3.98 8.92 -12.45
N ASP A 3 -4.94 8.78 -13.34
CA ASP A 3 -6.35 9.02 -13.02
C ASP A 3 -6.92 7.92 -12.11
N SER A 4 -8.00 8.25 -11.39
CA SER A 4 -8.73 7.27 -10.59
C SER A 4 -9.73 6.48 -11.43
N LEU A 5 -10.30 5.42 -10.86
CA LEU A 5 -11.35 4.59 -11.47
C LEU A 5 -12.60 5.41 -11.86
N SER A 6 -12.88 6.46 -11.09
CA SER A 6 -13.93 7.43 -11.39
C SER A 6 -13.37 8.86 -11.33
N PRO A 7 -13.79 9.74 -12.26
CA PRO A 7 -13.20 11.06 -12.45
C PRO A 7 -13.34 11.98 -11.23
N GLU A 8 -14.40 11.83 -10.44
CA GLU A 8 -14.64 12.58 -9.21
C GLU A 8 -13.60 12.29 -8.12
N CYS A 9 -13.00 11.10 -8.14
CA CYS A 9 -11.96 10.71 -7.17
C CYS A 9 -10.55 11.14 -7.60
N THR A 10 -10.34 11.56 -8.86
CA THR A 10 -9.01 11.90 -9.40
C THR A 10 -8.33 13.05 -8.65
N PRO A 11 -9.00 14.17 -8.32
CA PRO A 11 -8.38 15.24 -7.53
C PRO A 11 -7.95 14.79 -6.13
N LEU A 12 -8.74 13.90 -5.49
CA LEU A 12 -8.41 13.33 -4.19
C LEU A 12 -7.21 12.38 -4.29
N LYS A 13 -7.16 11.57 -5.36
CA LYS A 13 -6.03 10.69 -5.67
C LYS A 13 -4.73 11.49 -5.81
N HIS A 14 -4.72 12.56 -6.61
CA HIS A 14 -3.51 13.36 -6.82
C HIS A 14 -2.99 13.98 -5.52
N LYS A 15 -3.90 14.47 -4.65
CA LYS A 15 -3.53 14.99 -3.32
C LYS A 15 -2.96 13.91 -2.42
N TYR A 16 -3.60 12.75 -2.37
CA TYR A 16 -3.16 11.60 -1.59
C TYR A 16 -1.78 11.10 -2.07
N ASP A 17 -1.66 10.81 -3.36
CA ASP A 17 -0.44 10.28 -3.98
C ASP A 17 0.75 11.22 -3.76
N SER A 18 0.53 12.55 -3.84
CA SER A 18 1.60 13.54 -3.57
C SER A 18 2.06 13.48 -2.11
N CYS A 19 1.12 13.48 -1.15
CA CYS A 19 1.43 13.37 0.28
C CYS A 19 2.13 12.03 0.61
N PHE A 20 1.63 10.94 0.04
CA PHE A 20 2.18 9.61 0.24
C PHE A 20 3.61 9.52 -0.31
N ASN A 21 3.88 10.02 -1.52
CA ASN A 21 5.21 9.93 -2.12
C ASN A 21 6.25 10.68 -1.27
N GLU A 22 5.94 11.89 -0.80
CA GLU A 22 6.81 12.68 0.09
C GLU A 22 7.09 11.93 1.41
N TRP A 23 6.08 11.31 2.01
CA TRP A 23 6.25 10.50 3.21
C TRP A 23 7.03 9.20 2.95
N PHE A 24 6.76 8.54 1.82
CA PHE A 24 7.29 7.21 1.50
C PHE A 24 8.79 7.21 1.26
N GLU A 25 9.33 8.29 0.68
CA GLU A 25 10.78 8.45 0.49
C GLU A 25 11.54 8.34 1.83
N GLY A 26 11.04 8.99 2.88
CA GLY A 26 11.62 8.90 4.23
C GLY A 26 11.32 7.57 4.93
N TYR A 27 10.15 6.98 4.70
CA TYR A 27 9.75 5.71 5.33
C TYR A 27 10.73 4.56 5.06
N LEU A 28 11.34 4.53 3.88
CA LEU A 28 12.20 3.40 3.45
C LEU A 28 13.60 3.38 4.07
N GLU A 29 14.06 4.46 4.72
CA GLU A 29 15.45 4.58 5.17
C GLU A 29 15.97 3.40 6.04
N PRO A 30 15.25 2.89 7.06
CA PRO A 30 15.75 1.77 7.86
C PRO A 30 15.68 0.41 7.14
N ALA A 31 14.85 0.29 6.11
CA ALA A 31 14.76 -0.94 5.33
C ALA A 31 15.96 -1.09 4.38
N ILE A 32 16.54 0.04 3.94
CA ILE A 32 17.75 0.07 3.10
C ILE A 32 19.04 0.16 3.95
N ALA A 33 18.94 0.56 5.21
CA ALA A 33 20.06 0.56 6.14
C ALA A 33 20.43 -0.87 6.56
N ALA A 34 21.51 -1.42 5.99
CA ALA A 34 22.01 -2.77 6.24
C ALA A 34 22.32 -3.08 7.73
N SER A 35 22.43 -2.06 8.58
CA SER A 35 22.75 -2.17 10.01
C SER A 35 21.53 -2.13 10.94
N ALA A 36 20.33 -1.84 10.45
CA ALA A 36 19.16 -1.65 11.32
C ALA A 36 18.72 -2.98 11.95
N THR A 37 18.59 -3.00 13.28
CA THR A 37 18.06 -4.15 14.01
C THR A 37 16.54 -4.18 13.93
N GLN A 38 15.95 -5.34 14.23
CA GLN A 38 14.50 -5.50 14.24
C GLN A 38 13.74 -4.52 15.16
N PRO A 39 14.14 -4.30 16.43
CA PRO A 39 13.45 -3.34 17.29
C PRO A 39 13.56 -1.89 16.80
N GLU A 40 14.69 -1.51 16.19
CA GLU A 40 14.87 -0.16 15.61
C GLU A 40 13.94 0.04 14.40
N ARG A 41 13.83 -0.96 13.51
CA ARG A 41 12.90 -0.92 12.37
C ARG A 41 11.45 -0.81 12.82
N GLU A 42 11.05 -1.54 13.86
CA GLU A 42 9.70 -1.47 14.40
C GLU A 42 9.40 -0.12 15.09
N ALA A 43 10.37 0.44 15.81
CA ALA A 43 10.19 1.76 16.43
C ALA A 43 10.05 2.85 15.36
N TYR A 44 10.90 2.82 14.33
CA TYR A 44 10.82 3.75 13.22
C TYR A 44 9.51 3.61 12.43
N SER A 45 9.08 2.39 12.11
CA SER A 45 7.84 2.18 11.37
C SER A 45 6.61 2.70 12.12
N ARG A 46 6.57 2.55 13.45
CA ARG A 46 5.53 3.15 14.30
C ARG A 46 5.56 4.67 14.28
N GLN A 47 6.75 5.28 14.36
CA GLN A 47 6.89 6.73 14.27
C GLN A 47 6.40 7.26 12.92
N GLN A 48 6.81 6.61 11.83
CA GLN A 48 6.40 6.99 10.50
C GLN A 48 4.91 6.77 10.26
N ALA A 49 4.31 5.72 10.83
CA ALA A 49 2.86 5.53 10.78
C ALA A 49 2.11 6.69 11.48
N ALA A 50 2.62 7.17 12.61
CA ALA A 50 2.05 8.34 13.29
C ALA A 50 2.22 9.63 12.47
N GLU A 51 3.36 9.80 11.80
CA GLU A 51 3.59 10.92 10.89
C GLU A 51 2.66 10.90 9.68
N PHE A 52 2.48 9.72 9.07
CA PHE A 52 1.54 9.52 7.97
C PHE A 52 0.11 9.88 8.40
N GLU A 53 -0.33 9.40 9.55
CA GLU A 53 -1.68 9.69 10.05
C GLU A 53 -1.88 11.21 10.25
N ALA A 54 -0.88 11.88 10.82
CA ALA A 54 -0.92 13.33 11.04
C ALA A 54 -0.95 14.15 9.74
N LYS A 55 -0.22 13.73 8.70
CA LYS A 55 -0.06 14.48 7.45
C LYS A 55 -1.05 14.07 6.37
N CYS A 56 -1.19 12.77 6.13
CA CYS A 56 -1.91 12.20 5.00
C CYS A 56 -3.20 11.48 5.42
N GLY A 57 -3.40 11.15 6.70
CA GLY A 57 -4.51 10.31 7.19
C GLY A 57 -5.89 10.79 6.74
N LYS A 58 -6.18 12.09 6.91
CA LYS A 58 -7.46 12.67 6.46
C LYS A 58 -7.65 12.58 4.94
N ILE A 59 -6.61 12.89 4.17
CA ILE A 59 -6.65 12.87 2.69
C ILE A 59 -6.86 11.43 2.20
N TRP A 60 -6.20 10.47 2.85
CA TRP A 60 -6.35 9.05 2.59
C TRP A 60 -7.79 8.58 2.81
N VAL A 61 -8.39 8.94 3.95
CA VAL A 61 -9.78 8.57 4.24
C VAL A 61 -10.74 9.11 3.18
N GLU A 62 -10.60 10.39 2.81
CA GLU A 62 -11.45 11.01 1.78
C GLU A 62 -11.31 10.30 0.41
N TYR A 63 -10.07 10.06 -0.04
CA TYR A 63 -9.81 9.36 -1.30
C TYR A 63 -10.33 7.91 -1.26
N LYS A 64 -10.00 7.17 -0.20
CA LYS A 64 -10.43 5.77 0.00
C LYS A 64 -11.94 5.65 -0.02
N THR A 65 -12.65 6.51 0.69
CA THR A 65 -14.12 6.51 0.70
C THR A 65 -14.69 6.75 -0.69
N CYS A 66 -14.13 7.71 -1.44
CA CYS A 66 -14.53 7.96 -2.83
C CYS A 66 -14.39 6.70 -3.70
N VAL A 67 -13.21 6.07 -3.69
CA VAL A 67 -12.94 4.87 -4.48
C VAL A 67 -13.83 3.69 -4.05
N GLN A 68 -14.05 3.51 -2.75
CA GLN A 68 -14.91 2.45 -2.24
C GLN A 68 -16.36 2.59 -2.72
N ASN A 69 -16.87 3.81 -2.83
CA ASN A 69 -18.19 4.06 -3.39
C ASN A 69 -18.21 3.71 -4.88
N SER A 70 -17.23 4.18 -5.65
CA SER A 70 -17.11 3.87 -7.08
C SER A 70 -16.99 2.36 -7.36
N LEU A 71 -16.31 1.60 -6.49
CA LEU A 71 -16.20 0.14 -6.60
C LEU A 71 -17.56 -0.56 -6.42
N LYS A 72 -18.37 -0.10 -5.45
CA LYS A 72 -19.73 -0.61 -5.21
C LYS A 72 -20.66 -0.29 -6.38
N GLU A 73 -20.60 0.94 -6.89
CA GLU A 73 -21.40 1.36 -8.05
C GLU A 73 -21.09 0.54 -9.30
N LYS A 74 -19.84 0.10 -9.46
CA LYS A 74 -19.39 -0.76 -10.56
C LYS A 74 -19.57 -2.26 -10.28
N GLY A 75 -20.06 -2.65 -9.10
CA GLY A 75 -20.27 -4.06 -8.73
C GLY A 75 -18.98 -4.89 -8.62
N LEU A 76 -17.84 -4.25 -8.36
CA LEU A 76 -16.52 -4.91 -8.23
C LEU A 76 -16.14 -5.22 -6.78
N ASP A 77 -16.91 -4.73 -5.81
CA ASP A 77 -16.60 -4.79 -4.39
C ASP A 77 -16.38 -6.21 -3.87
N HIS A 78 -17.23 -7.17 -4.26
CA HIS A 78 -17.07 -8.57 -3.86
C HIS A 78 -15.79 -9.21 -4.41
N LEU A 79 -15.51 -9.01 -5.71
CA LEU A 79 -14.32 -9.58 -6.36
C LEU A 79 -13.03 -9.01 -5.78
N ILE A 80 -12.99 -7.69 -5.54
CA ILE A 80 -11.85 -7.03 -4.91
C ILE A 80 -11.68 -7.49 -3.46
N GLN A 81 -12.77 -7.67 -2.71
CA GLN A 81 -12.68 -8.15 -1.33
C GLN A 81 -12.13 -9.58 -1.27
N GLN A 82 -12.61 -10.48 -2.13
CA GLN A 82 -12.08 -11.84 -2.24
C GLN A 82 -10.58 -11.82 -2.56
N ALA A 83 -10.15 -11.05 -3.57
CA ALA A 83 -8.74 -10.96 -3.95
C ALA A 83 -7.84 -10.38 -2.84
N ARG A 84 -8.38 -9.56 -1.93
CA ARG A 84 -7.64 -8.99 -0.79
C ARG A 84 -7.45 -10.00 0.35
N GLU A 85 -8.29 -11.03 0.43
CA GLU A 85 -8.19 -12.11 1.42
C GLU A 85 -7.19 -13.19 0.97
N GLU A 86 -6.90 -13.24 -0.33
CA GLU A 86 -5.85 -14.10 -0.89
C GLU A 86 -4.46 -13.62 -0.42
N ASN A 87 -3.58 -14.56 -0.10
CA ASN A 87 -2.18 -14.28 0.25
C ASN A 87 -1.25 -14.93 -0.79
N PRO A 88 -1.09 -14.30 -1.97
CA PRO A 88 -0.44 -14.92 -3.13
C PRO A 88 1.07 -15.16 -2.95
N LEU A 89 1.69 -14.58 -1.92
CA LEU A 89 3.14 -14.72 -1.68
C LEU A 89 3.51 -15.88 -0.74
N LYS A 90 2.56 -16.77 -0.42
CA LYS A 90 2.83 -17.99 0.37
C LYS A 90 3.55 -19.06 -0.44
N GLU A 91 3.30 -19.11 -1.74
CA GLU A 91 3.87 -20.12 -2.64
C GLU A 91 4.68 -19.40 -3.73
N PRO A 92 5.83 -19.95 -4.14
CA PRO A 92 6.58 -19.41 -5.26
C PRO A 92 5.73 -19.51 -6.54
N PRO A 93 5.89 -18.57 -7.50
CA PRO A 93 5.17 -18.62 -8.76
C PRO A 93 5.36 -19.98 -9.47
N PRO A 94 4.31 -20.55 -10.07
CA PRO A 94 4.43 -21.81 -10.80
C PRO A 94 5.47 -21.66 -11.92
N GLY A 95 6.56 -22.43 -11.81
CA GLY A 95 7.72 -22.37 -12.73
C GLY A 95 9.05 -21.96 -12.06
N GLN A 96 9.05 -21.54 -10.80
CA GLN A 96 10.28 -21.36 -10.02
C GLN A 96 10.60 -22.64 -9.24
N SER A 97 11.39 -23.54 -9.84
CA SER A 97 11.89 -24.74 -9.17
C SER A 97 12.62 -24.36 -7.89
N THR A 98 12.26 -25.02 -6.78
CA THR A 98 13.03 -24.87 -5.53
C THR A 98 14.44 -25.43 -5.76
N PRO A 99 15.49 -24.88 -5.11
CA PRO A 99 16.85 -25.43 -5.23
C PRO A 99 16.96 -26.90 -4.78
N SER A 100 15.93 -27.43 -4.11
CA SER A 100 15.89 -28.80 -3.58
C SER A 100 15.61 -29.87 -4.65
N ASP A 101 15.21 -29.49 -5.87
CA ASP A 101 14.95 -30.42 -6.98
C ASP A 101 16.20 -30.69 -7.86
N ARG A 102 17.38 -30.16 -7.48
CA ARG A 102 18.69 -30.50 -8.07
C ARG A 102 19.50 -31.36 -7.12
N VAL A 103 19.14 -32.65 -7.02
CA VAL A 103 20.04 -33.72 -6.54
C VAL A 103 19.94 -34.89 -7.50
#